data_AF-A0A959UKB9-F1
#
_entry.id   AF-A0A959UKB9-F1
#
_cell.length_a   1.000
_cell.length_b   1.000
_cell.length_c   1.000
_cell.angle_alpha   90.00
_cell.angle_beta   90.00
_cell.angle_gamma   90.00
#
_symmetry.space_group_name_H-M   'P 1'
#
loop_
_entity.id
_entity.type
_entity.pdbx_description
1 polymer ?
#
loop_
_entity_poly.entity_id
_entity_poly.type
_entity_poly.pdbx_seq_one_letter_code
_entity_poly.pdbx_strand_id
1 'polypeptide(L)'
;TVVAKITDMQDFEQDAALSLLGDVFDPGKIVMLRFHYHAVQKNREASMSFHLSKREKMDLMEAFYSPENQASLKALQQLLR
;
A
#
# COMPACT_ATOMS: atom_id res chain seq x y z
N THR A 1 6.38 -15.99 -13.74
CA THR A 1 6.66 -14.79 -14.57
C THR A 1 5.42 -13.96 -14.87
N VAL A 2 4.23 -14.56 -15.07
CA VAL A 2 3.00 -13.80 -15.39
C VAL A 2 2.46 -12.98 -14.20
N VAL A 3 2.63 -13.45 -12.96
CA VAL A 3 2.09 -12.78 -11.76
C VAL A 3 2.77 -11.44 -11.46
N ALA A 4 4.10 -11.38 -11.47
CA ALA A 4 4.84 -10.13 -11.23
C ALA A 4 4.44 -9.02 -12.22
N LYS A 5 4.30 -9.38 -13.50
CA LYS A 5 3.92 -8.44 -14.56
C LYS A 5 2.50 -7.88 -14.43
N ILE A 6 1.60 -8.61 -13.75
CA ILE A 6 0.24 -8.14 -13.46
C ILE A 6 0.26 -7.17 -12.28
N THR A 7 1.03 -7.47 -11.24
CA THR A 7 1.22 -6.56 -10.09
C THR A 7 1.84 -5.24 -10.52
N ASP A 8 2.91 -5.29 -11.34
CA ASP A 8 3.56 -4.08 -11.87
C ASP A 8 2.59 -3.20 -12.68
N MET A 9 1.69 -3.82 -13.45
CA MET A 9 0.69 -3.11 -14.26
C MET A 9 -0.42 -2.53 -13.38
N GLN A 10 -0.84 -3.25 -12.33
CA GLN A 10 -1.82 -2.77 -11.36
C GLN A 10 -1.29 -1.56 -10.57
N ASP A 11 -0.03 -1.60 -10.14
CA ASP A 11 0.61 -0.49 -9.43
C ASP A 11 0.71 0.75 -10.33
N PHE A 12 1.10 0.57 -11.60
CA PHE A 12 1.18 1.67 -12.58
C PHE A 12 -0.20 2.32 -12.84
N GLU A 13 -1.25 1.52 -13.06
CA GLU A 13 -2.59 2.07 -13.29
C GLU A 13 -3.16 2.76 -12.04
N GLN A 14 -2.89 2.22 -10.84
CA GLN A 14 -3.32 2.84 -9.59
C GLN A 14 -2.58 4.15 -9.32
N ASP A 15 -1.27 4.22 -9.52
CA ASP A 15 -0.51 5.46 -9.35
C ASP A 15 -0.95 6.53 -10.36
N ALA A 16 -1.24 6.14 -11.60
CA ALA A 16 -1.78 7.06 -12.61
C ALA A 16 -3.17 7.61 -12.21
N ALA A 17 -4.07 6.75 -11.72
CA ALA A 17 -5.38 7.17 -11.24
C ALA A 17 -5.28 8.09 -10.01
N LEU A 18 -4.36 7.79 -9.09
CA LEU A 18 -4.10 8.61 -7.90
C LEU A 18 -3.50 9.98 -8.25
N SER A 19 -2.64 10.06 -9.26
CA SER A 19 -2.13 11.33 -9.78
C SER A 19 -3.25 12.17 -10.39
N LEU A 20 -4.12 11.55 -11.18
CA LEU A 20 -5.26 12.22 -11.80
C LEU A 20 -6.25 12.75 -10.75
N LEU A 21 -6.48 11.99 -9.68
CA LEU A 21 -7.25 12.46 -8.53
C LEU A 21 -6.58 13.67 -7.89
N GLY A 22 -5.26 13.65 -7.68
CA GLY A 22 -4.52 14.81 -7.17
C GLY A 22 -4.74 16.10 -7.98
N ASP A 23 -4.84 15.98 -9.31
CA ASP A 23 -5.05 17.13 -10.21
C ASP A 23 -6.50 17.65 -10.23
N VAL A 24 -7.48 16.80 -9.91
CA VAL A 24 -8.91 17.17 -9.95
C VAL A 24 -9.36 17.91 -8.68
N PHE A 25 -8.70 17.68 -7.55
CA PHE A 25 -9.07 18.30 -6.28
C PHE A 25 -8.16 19.50 -5.96
N ASP A 26 -8.74 20.59 -5.44
CA ASP A 26 -7.95 21.75 -5.02
C ASP A 26 -6.84 21.34 -4.03
N PRO A 27 -5.63 21.92 -4.13
CA PRO A 27 -4.54 21.65 -3.22
C PRO A 27 -4.99 21.76 -1.75
N GLY A 28 -4.79 20.67 -0.98
CA GLY A 28 -5.15 20.61 0.44
C GLY A 28 -6.55 20.07 0.76
N LYS A 29 -7.39 19.78 -0.24
CA LYS A 29 -8.69 19.10 -0.01
C LYS A 29 -8.59 17.58 0.09
N ILE A 30 -7.50 17.01 -0.40
CA ILE A 30 -7.20 15.58 -0.30
C ILE A 30 -5.84 15.39 0.33
N VAL A 31 -5.78 14.45 1.29
CA VAL A 31 -4.53 13.96 1.86
C VAL A 31 -4.40 12.48 1.50
N MET A 32 -3.32 12.13 0.82
CA MET A 32 -2.99 10.76 0.48
C MET A 32 -2.12 10.16 1.58
N LEU A 33 -2.57 9.05 2.16
CA LEU A 33 -1.82 8.28 3.15
C LEU A 33 -1.51 6.91 2.56
N ARG A 34 -0.23 6.58 2.43
CA ARG A 34 0.21 5.31 1.87
C ARG A 34 0.62 4.36 2.99
N PHE A 35 0.18 3.12 2.88
CA PHE A 35 0.62 2.01 3.71
C PHE A 35 1.32 1.00 2.82
N HIS A 36 2.60 0.78 3.05
CA HIS A 36 3.44 -0.07 2.20
C HIS A 36 3.63 -1.45 2.83
N TYR A 37 3.45 -2.49 2.03
CA TYR A 37 3.89 -3.84 2.36
C TYR A 37 5.27 -4.06 1.75
N HIS A 38 6.24 -4.40 2.58
CA HIS A 38 7.52 -4.91 2.14
C HIS A 38 7.69 -6.33 2.66
N ALA A 39 7.83 -7.30 1.76
CA ALA A 39 8.09 -8.67 2.16
C ALA A 39 9.42 -8.74 2.94
N VAL A 40 9.38 -9.31 4.14
CA VAL A 40 10.56 -9.46 5.01
C VAL A 40 11.67 -10.29 4.35
N GLN A 41 11.33 -11.11 3.34
CA GLN A 41 12.28 -11.85 2.52
C GLN A 41 11.91 -11.79 1.03
N LYS A 42 12.88 -11.45 0.16
CA LYS A 42 12.70 -11.29 -1.30
C LYS A 42 12.07 -12.48 -2.04
N ASN A 43 12.26 -13.71 -1.53
CA ASN A 43 11.66 -14.92 -2.11
C ASN A 43 10.29 -15.28 -1.49
N ARG A 44 9.71 -14.37 -0.70
CA ARG A 44 8.48 -14.59 0.09
C ARG A 44 7.53 -13.39 -0.01
N GLU A 45 7.49 -12.77 -1.18
CA GLU A 45 6.39 -11.87 -1.47
C GLU A 45 5.09 -12.66 -1.40
N ALA A 46 4.17 -12.19 -0.55
CA ALA A 46 2.83 -12.70 -0.58
C ALA A 46 2.30 -12.60 -2.00
N SER A 47 1.69 -13.67 -2.51
CA SER A 47 0.88 -13.47 -3.71
C SER A 47 -0.21 -12.50 -3.26
N MET A 48 -0.21 -11.27 -3.76
CA MET A 48 -1.26 -10.27 -3.51
C MET A 48 -2.56 -10.68 -4.23
N SER A 49 -2.90 -11.97 -4.15
CA SER A 49 -4.13 -12.58 -4.59
C SER A 49 -5.12 -12.57 -3.44
N PHE A 50 -6.41 -12.72 -3.75
CA PHE A 50 -7.46 -12.81 -2.73
C PHE A 50 -7.29 -14.00 -1.77
N HIS A 51 -6.40 -14.95 -2.07
CA HIS A 51 -6.12 -16.12 -1.24
C HIS A 51 -4.74 -16.01 -0.58
N LEU A 52 -4.69 -15.25 0.51
CA LEU A 52 -3.52 -15.20 1.38
C LEU A 52 -3.51 -16.41 2.32
N SER A 53 -2.40 -17.12 2.37
CA SER A 53 -2.13 -18.12 3.39
C SER A 53 -2.09 -17.48 4.78
N LYS A 54 -2.26 -18.30 5.83
CA LYS A 54 -2.15 -17.82 7.23
C LYS A 54 -0.82 -17.10 7.49
N ARG A 55 0.26 -17.56 6.84
CA ARG A 55 1.59 -16.99 6.97
C ARG A 55 1.70 -15.64 6.28
N GLU A 56 1.25 -15.53 5.03
CA GLU A 56 1.25 -14.24 4.31
C GLU A 56 0.40 -13.19 5.03
N LYS A 57 -0.70 -13.60 5.66
CA LYS A 57 -1.48 -12.73 6.54
C LYS A 57 -0.67 -12.25 7.73
N MET A 58 0.10 -13.13 8.39
CA MET A 58 0.99 -12.72 9.48
C MET A 58 2.06 -11.74 9.00
N ASP A 59 2.74 -12.03 7.88
CA ASP A 59 3.78 -11.16 7.32
C ASP A 59 3.20 -9.77 6.95
N LEU A 60 1.97 -9.71 6.42
CA LEU A 60 1.26 -8.45 6.18
C LEU A 60 0.94 -7.70 7.47
N MET A 61 0.50 -8.40 8.52
CA MET A 61 0.23 -7.80 9.82
C MET A 61 1.50 -7.25 10.48
N GLU A 62 2.65 -7.87 10.26
CA GLU A 62 3.93 -7.34 10.74
C GLU A 62 4.31 -6.04 10.02
N ALA A 63 4.04 -5.93 8.72
CA ALA A 63 4.32 -4.71 7.95
C ALA A 63 3.60 -3.48 8.53
N PHE A 64 2.43 -3.63 9.15
CA PHE A 64 1.74 -2.53 9.84
C PHE A 64 2.62 -1.82 10.87
N TYR A 65 3.50 -2.55 11.55
CA TYR A 65 4.39 -2.00 12.58
C TYR A 65 5.67 -1.36 12.02
N SER A 66 5.84 -1.29 10.69
CA SER A 66 6.98 -0.61 10.09
C SER A 66 7.00 0.89 10.46
N PRO A 67 8.19 1.52 10.57
CA PRO A 67 8.28 2.94 10.89
C PRO A 67 7.48 3.84 9.95
N GLU A 68 7.44 3.49 8.66
CA GLU A 68 6.69 4.22 7.63
C GLU A 68 5.18 4.12 7.86
N ASN A 69 4.66 2.90 8.06
CA ASN A 69 3.23 2.69 8.28
C ASN A 69 2.75 3.30 9.60
N GLN A 70 3.59 3.30 10.63
CA GLN A 70 3.30 3.99 11.89
C GLN A 70 3.29 5.53 11.73
N ALA A 71 4.12 6.09 10.86
CA ALA A 71 4.07 7.51 10.51
C ALA A 71 2.76 7.87 9.77
N SER A 72 2.36 7.06 8.80
CA SER A 72 1.07 7.21 8.10
C SER A 72 -0.13 7.08 9.04
N LEU A 73 -0.09 6.14 9.99
CA LEU A 73 -1.12 6.00 11.03
C LEU A 73 -1.22 7.24 11.91
N LYS A 74 -0.09 7.81 12.33
CA LYS A 74 -0.06 9.04 13.11
C LYS A 74 -0.68 10.22 12.34
N ALA A 75 -0.36 10.35 11.05
CA ALA A 75 -0.97 11.37 10.20
C ALA A 75 -2.49 11.15 10.06
N LEU A 76 -2.95 9.91 9.86
CA LEU A 76 -4.38 9.58 9.85
C LEU A 76 -5.09 10.01 11.13
N GLN A 77 -4.51 9.69 12.28
CA GLN A 77 -5.06 10.05 13.59
C GLN A 77 -5.15 11.56 13.81
N GLN A 78 -4.27 12.35 13.20
CA GLN A 78 -4.32 13.81 13.27
C GLN A 78 -5.44 14.39 12.41
N LEU A 79 -5.77 13.76 11.29
CA LEU A 79 -6.85 14.19 10.38
C LEU A 79 -8.25 13.83 10.88
N LEU A 80 -8.38 12.77 11.68
CA LEU A 80 -9.66 12.32 12.24
C LEU A 80 -10.05 13.02 13.56
N ARG A 81 -9.19 13.89 14.07
CA ARG A 81 -9.45 14.71 15.27
C ARG A 81 -10.12 16.02 14.88
#